data_AF-A0A812SK32-F1
#
_entry.id   AF-A0A812SK32-F1
#
_cell.length_a   1.000
_cell.length_b   1.000
_cell.length_c   1.000
_cell.angle_alpha   90.00
_cell.angle_beta   90.00
_cell.angle_gamma   90.00
#
_symmetry.space_group_name_H-M   'P 1'
#
loop_
_entity.id
_entity.type
_entity.pdbx_description
1 polymer ?
#
loop_
_entity_poly.entity_id
_entity_poly.type
_entity_poly.pdbx_seq_one_letter_code
_entity_poly.pdbx_strand_id
1 'polypeptide(L)'
;MLTGSCCAFVVVPLLAVLVGTGLVKVDVTPLCAAVGALLPAYVPKTADGKPLAVPNKEIRSFLLEHGARGPMAQRPEDEQPPLRGVYMFDQMGPTGWIDFSYSSLWEPSTGAMDVNMYDITAQSGVPAPKFGGIGPFVPGGLLLAGIELAQSQMRFYCPARMQDQDSCVIVGSSAGKPFPKKDEPSSAYMALTQLDGGRRYTRDTWFVPPWATADDAYTKTHGTFHTYSLLRLLHPNRTIDEENFNLFMEKLDGQDLILPMSLSSSI
;
A
#
# COMPACT_ATOMS: atom_id res chain seq x y z
N MET A 1 3.40 -42.89 8.57
CA MET A 1 3.19 -42.31 9.92
C MET A 1 2.72 -40.87 9.73
N LEU A 2 1.41 -40.65 9.89
CA LEU A 2 0.73 -39.36 9.82
C LEU A 2 0.41 -38.93 11.26
N THR A 3 1.33 -38.22 11.92
CA THR A 3 1.11 -37.69 13.29
C THR A 3 1.42 -36.19 13.42
N GLY A 4 1.70 -35.49 12.32
CA GLY A 4 2.00 -34.04 12.34
C GLY A 4 0.81 -33.10 12.09
N SER A 5 -0.35 -33.62 11.65
CA SER A 5 -1.41 -32.76 11.10
C SER A 5 -2.33 -32.12 12.16
N CYS A 6 -2.55 -32.75 13.31
CA CYS A 6 -3.49 -32.22 14.32
C CYS A 6 -2.98 -30.96 15.05
N CYS A 7 -1.66 -30.81 15.26
CA CYS A 7 -1.13 -29.66 15.97
C CYS A 7 -1.16 -28.39 15.10
N ALA A 8 -0.96 -28.50 13.78
CA ALA A 8 -0.97 -27.33 12.89
C ALA A 8 -2.35 -26.64 12.82
N PHE A 9 -3.45 -27.41 12.87
CA PHE A 9 -4.81 -26.85 12.77
C PHE A 9 -5.31 -26.18 14.04
N VAL A 10 -4.76 -26.49 15.22
CA VAL A 10 -5.15 -25.87 16.50
C VAL A 10 -4.19 -24.74 16.89
N VAL A 11 -2.90 -24.90 16.61
CA VAL A 11 -1.87 -23.94 17.00
C VAL A 11 -1.95 -22.66 16.15
N VAL A 12 -2.26 -22.77 14.85
CA VAL A 12 -2.30 -21.59 13.96
C VAL A 12 -3.47 -20.63 14.28
N PRO A 13 -4.72 -21.08 14.51
CA PRO A 13 -5.79 -20.18 14.93
C PRO A 13 -5.56 -19.62 16.33
N LEU A 14 -5.01 -20.41 17.26
CA LEU A 14 -4.72 -19.96 18.63
C LEU A 14 -3.60 -18.91 18.65
N LEU A 15 -2.54 -19.08 17.85
CA LEU A 15 -1.51 -18.05 17.65
C LEU A 15 -2.09 -16.80 16.98
N ALA A 16 -2.96 -16.94 15.99
CA ALA A 16 -3.63 -15.79 15.37
C ALA A 16 -4.48 -15.01 16.39
N VAL A 17 -5.16 -15.70 17.31
CA VAL A 17 -5.90 -15.08 18.42
C VAL A 17 -4.95 -14.45 19.45
N LEU A 18 -3.88 -15.12 19.87
CA LEU A 18 -2.93 -14.62 20.87
C LEU A 18 -2.09 -13.43 20.36
N VAL A 19 -1.73 -13.43 19.07
CA VAL A 19 -1.08 -12.31 18.38
C VAL A 19 -2.09 -11.19 18.12
N GLY A 20 -3.29 -11.50 17.64
CA GLY A 20 -4.34 -10.52 17.36
C GLY A 20 -4.90 -9.82 18.61
N THR A 21 -4.83 -10.47 19.78
CA THR A 21 -5.21 -9.88 21.08
C THR A 21 -4.06 -9.17 21.78
N GLY A 22 -2.84 -9.19 21.23
CA GLY A 22 -1.66 -8.54 21.83
C GLY A 22 -1.15 -9.20 23.12
N LEU A 23 -1.66 -10.38 23.49
CA LEU A 23 -1.28 -11.10 24.72
C LEU A 23 0.13 -11.71 24.62
N VAL A 24 0.61 -11.97 23.41
CA VAL A 24 1.98 -12.44 23.17
C VAL A 24 2.58 -11.70 21.97
N LYS A 25 3.72 -11.03 22.19
CA LYS A 25 4.56 -10.50 21.10
C LYS A 25 5.44 -11.61 20.54
N VAL A 26 4.85 -12.55 19.79
CA VAL A 26 5.63 -13.47 18.96
C VAL A 26 5.80 -12.82 17.59
N ASP A 27 7.04 -12.62 17.16
CA ASP A 27 7.31 -12.24 15.78
C ASP A 27 7.09 -13.46 14.88
N VAL A 28 5.92 -13.52 14.24
CA VAL A 28 5.52 -14.59 13.31
C VAL A 28 5.99 -14.32 11.88
N THR A 29 6.63 -13.16 11.64
CA THR A 29 7.12 -12.73 10.33
C THR A 29 7.96 -13.78 9.61
N PRO A 30 8.94 -14.45 10.26
CA PRO A 30 9.75 -15.47 9.58
C PRO A 30 8.94 -16.67 9.11
N LEU A 31 7.95 -17.09 9.92
CA LEU A 31 7.07 -18.21 9.56
C LEU A 31 6.15 -17.83 8.40
N CYS A 32 5.55 -16.63 8.45
CA CYS A 32 4.71 -16.13 7.36
C CYS A 32 5.50 -15.99 6.06
N ALA A 33 6.74 -15.47 6.10
CA ALA A 33 7.63 -15.40 4.96
C ALA A 33 7.94 -16.79 4.37
N ALA A 34 8.25 -17.77 5.22
CA ALA A 34 8.52 -19.14 4.79
C ALA A 34 7.30 -19.80 4.12
N VAL A 35 6.11 -19.63 4.70
CA VAL A 35 4.86 -20.17 4.12
C VAL A 35 4.54 -19.47 2.79
N GLY A 36 4.70 -18.15 2.73
CA GLY A 36 4.53 -17.38 1.50
C GLY A 36 5.40 -17.87 0.36
N ALA A 37 6.65 -18.25 0.65
CA ALA A 37 7.60 -18.72 -0.34
C ALA A 37 7.22 -20.09 -0.95
N LEU A 38 6.32 -20.83 -0.29
CA LEU A 38 5.76 -22.09 -0.81
C LEU A 38 4.56 -21.86 -1.74
N LEU A 39 4.00 -20.64 -1.77
CA LEU A 39 2.90 -20.32 -2.68
C LEU A 39 3.42 -20.17 -4.11
N PRO A 40 2.64 -20.61 -5.11
CA PRO A 40 3.03 -20.43 -6.50
C PRO A 40 3.10 -18.93 -6.83
N ALA A 41 4.14 -18.53 -7.56
CA ALA A 41 4.21 -17.20 -8.15
C ALA A 41 3.05 -17.05 -9.15
N TYR A 42 2.30 -15.97 -9.03
CA TYR A 42 1.25 -15.58 -9.97
C TYR A 42 1.69 -14.29 -10.66
N VAL A 43 1.63 -14.29 -11.99
CA VAL A 43 1.86 -13.09 -12.81
C VAL A 43 0.58 -12.88 -13.62
N PRO A 44 -0.15 -11.77 -13.39
CA PRO A 44 -1.31 -11.40 -14.21
C PRO A 44 -0.92 -11.35 -15.69
N LYS A 45 -1.89 -11.60 -16.56
CA LYS A 45 -1.69 -11.58 -18.02
C LYS A 45 -2.77 -10.74 -18.68
N THR A 46 -2.39 -10.06 -19.75
CA THR A 46 -3.33 -9.38 -20.66
C THR A 46 -4.25 -10.39 -21.37
N ALA A 47 -5.27 -9.90 -22.06
CA ALA A 47 -6.20 -10.74 -22.84
C ALA A 47 -5.49 -11.54 -23.96
N ASP A 48 -4.40 -11.02 -24.52
CA ASP A 48 -3.53 -11.69 -25.50
C ASP A 48 -2.44 -12.57 -24.84
N GLY A 49 -2.44 -12.70 -23.52
CA GLY A 49 -1.59 -13.62 -22.77
C GLY A 49 -0.19 -13.09 -22.43
N LYS A 50 0.09 -11.80 -22.66
CA LYS A 50 1.37 -11.18 -22.27
C LYS A 50 1.43 -11.01 -20.75
N PRO A 51 2.56 -11.33 -20.10
CA PRO A 51 2.73 -11.13 -18.68
C PRO A 51 2.73 -9.63 -18.34
N LEU A 52 1.98 -9.25 -17.31
CA LEU A 52 2.00 -7.91 -16.74
C LEU A 52 3.10 -7.82 -15.68
N ALA A 53 4.33 -7.81 -16.15
CA ALA A 53 5.51 -7.66 -15.32
C ALA A 53 6.58 -6.83 -16.04
N VAL A 54 7.32 -6.04 -15.27
CA VAL A 54 8.49 -5.28 -15.71
C VAL A 54 9.72 -6.00 -15.18
N PRO A 55 10.64 -6.44 -16.07
CA PRO A 55 11.90 -7.03 -15.65
C PRO A 55 12.66 -6.11 -14.70
N ASN A 56 13.26 -6.64 -13.63
CA ASN A 56 13.94 -5.83 -12.62
C ASN A 56 14.91 -4.78 -13.20
N LYS A 57 15.70 -5.17 -14.20
CA LYS A 57 16.68 -4.32 -14.90
C LYS A 57 16.04 -3.14 -15.68
N GLU A 58 14.75 -3.22 -16.00
CA GLU A 58 13.99 -2.25 -16.82
C GLU A 58 13.13 -1.31 -15.98
N ILE A 59 13.08 -1.50 -14.65
CA ILE A 59 12.22 -0.74 -13.74
C ILE A 59 12.51 0.75 -13.78
N ARG A 60 13.79 1.17 -13.85
CA ARG A 60 14.16 2.58 -13.92
C ARG A 60 13.58 3.24 -15.18
N SER A 61 13.82 2.62 -16.34
CA SER A 61 13.31 3.13 -17.62
C SER A 61 11.79 3.16 -17.62
N PHE A 62 11.14 2.10 -17.13
CA PHE A 62 9.70 2.03 -17.02
C PHE A 62 9.13 3.14 -16.12
N LEU A 63 9.73 3.37 -14.96
CA LEU A 63 9.30 4.44 -14.04
C LEU A 63 9.43 5.83 -14.68
N LEU A 64 10.53 6.10 -15.39
CA LEU A 64 10.71 7.34 -16.13
C LEU A 64 9.71 7.46 -17.28
N GLU A 65 9.42 6.35 -17.97
CA GLU A 65 8.56 6.34 -19.14
C GLU A 65 7.09 6.50 -18.76
N HIS A 66 6.60 5.83 -17.72
CA HIS A 66 5.17 5.75 -17.38
C HIS A 66 4.78 6.46 -16.08
N GLY A 67 5.72 6.70 -15.16
CA GLY A 67 5.43 7.29 -13.85
C GLY A 67 5.13 8.79 -13.92
N ALA A 68 4.26 9.23 -13.00
CA ALA A 68 3.78 10.61 -12.86
C ALA A 68 3.14 11.18 -14.14
N ARG A 69 2.41 10.34 -14.89
CA ARG A 69 1.75 10.70 -16.16
C ARG A 69 0.23 10.61 -16.15
N GLY A 70 -0.36 10.27 -15.01
CA GLY A 70 -1.80 10.17 -14.88
C GLY A 70 -2.52 11.51 -15.12
N PRO A 71 -3.85 11.49 -15.25
CA PRO A 71 -4.64 12.67 -15.60
C PRO A 71 -4.43 13.87 -14.66
N MET A 72 -4.12 13.62 -13.39
CA MET A 72 -3.91 14.69 -12.41
C MET A 72 -2.61 15.46 -12.65
N ALA A 73 -1.58 14.83 -13.23
CA ALA A 73 -0.32 15.50 -13.55
C ALA A 73 -0.45 16.57 -14.66
N GLN A 74 -1.56 16.55 -15.41
CA GLN A 74 -1.82 17.50 -16.51
C GLN A 74 -2.54 18.77 -16.04
N ARG A 75 -3.02 18.80 -14.78
CA ARG A 75 -3.75 19.96 -14.24
C ARG A 75 -2.80 21.07 -13.78
N PRO A 76 -3.25 22.34 -13.71
CA PRO A 76 -2.52 23.41 -13.03
C PRO A 76 -2.14 23.04 -11.60
N GLU A 77 -1.01 23.54 -11.09
CA GLU A 77 -0.49 23.14 -9.77
C GLU A 77 -1.45 23.45 -8.61
N ASP A 78 -2.19 24.55 -8.68
CA ASP A 78 -3.20 24.94 -7.70
C ASP A 78 -4.48 24.09 -7.75
N GLU A 79 -4.65 23.29 -8.80
CA GLU A 79 -5.72 22.32 -8.99
C GLU A 79 -5.29 20.87 -8.78
N GLN A 80 -4.05 20.64 -8.31
CA GLN A 80 -3.56 19.30 -7.99
C GLN A 80 -3.68 19.01 -6.49
N PRO A 81 -3.87 17.73 -6.11
CA PRO A 81 -3.83 17.31 -4.71
C PRO A 81 -2.42 17.51 -4.11
N PRO A 82 -2.28 17.54 -2.77
CA PRO A 82 -0.98 17.63 -2.12
C PRO A 82 -0.12 16.36 -2.34
N LEU A 83 -0.74 15.18 -2.42
CA LEU A 83 -0.03 13.93 -2.72
C LEU A 83 0.20 13.82 -4.23
N ARG A 84 1.46 13.95 -4.65
CA ARG A 84 1.86 13.97 -6.07
C ARG A 84 3.14 13.19 -6.32
N GLY A 85 3.23 12.55 -7.47
CA GLY A 85 4.36 11.71 -7.88
C GLY A 85 4.15 10.23 -7.57
N VAL A 86 5.24 9.46 -7.65
CA VAL A 86 5.25 8.01 -7.42
C VAL A 86 5.95 7.71 -6.11
N TYR A 87 5.36 6.85 -5.28
CA TYR A 87 5.91 6.48 -3.97
C TYR A 87 5.99 4.96 -3.81
N MET A 88 7.14 4.45 -3.38
CA MET A 88 7.24 3.07 -2.94
C MET A 88 6.59 2.87 -1.58
N PHE A 89 6.05 1.69 -1.36
CA PHE A 89 5.66 1.25 -0.03
C PHE A 89 6.85 0.62 0.68
N ASP A 90 7.26 1.16 1.82
CA ASP A 90 8.19 0.55 2.75
C ASP A 90 7.43 -0.05 3.93
N GLN A 91 7.80 -1.26 4.37
CA GLN A 91 7.14 -2.02 5.44
C GLN A 91 5.68 -2.41 5.16
N MET A 92 5.30 -2.60 3.89
CA MET A 92 3.95 -3.03 3.49
C MET A 92 3.96 -4.28 2.61
N GLY A 93 4.73 -5.29 3.02
CA GLY A 93 4.79 -6.56 2.31
C GLY A 93 5.27 -6.41 0.86
N PRO A 94 4.70 -7.19 -0.10
CA PRO A 94 5.13 -7.18 -1.49
C PRO A 94 4.64 -5.95 -2.27
N THR A 95 3.91 -5.02 -1.67
CA THR A 95 3.42 -3.84 -2.40
C THR A 95 4.60 -3.02 -2.93
N GLY A 96 4.61 -2.71 -4.22
CA GLY A 96 5.70 -2.03 -4.91
C GLY A 96 5.61 -0.53 -4.70
N TRP A 97 4.86 0.14 -5.57
CA TRP A 97 4.62 1.57 -5.50
C TRP A 97 3.18 1.94 -5.86
N ILE A 98 2.84 3.20 -5.60
CA ILE A 98 1.61 3.86 -6.03
C ILE A 98 1.95 5.16 -6.76
N ASP A 99 1.24 5.44 -7.84
CA ASP A 99 1.35 6.70 -8.59
C ASP A 99 0.12 7.57 -8.33
N PHE A 100 0.29 8.61 -7.51
CA PHE A 100 -0.81 9.51 -7.17
C PHE A 100 -1.24 10.41 -8.33
N SER A 101 -0.49 10.47 -9.44
CA SER A 101 -0.95 11.19 -10.64
C SER A 101 -2.20 10.57 -11.29
N TYR A 102 -2.51 9.32 -10.95
CA TYR A 102 -3.72 8.62 -11.39
C TYR A 102 -4.89 8.73 -10.42
N SER A 103 -4.81 9.59 -9.38
CA SER A 103 -5.96 9.89 -8.53
C SER A 103 -7.15 10.36 -9.38
N SER A 104 -8.33 9.79 -9.13
CA SER A 104 -9.52 10.00 -9.98
C SER A 104 -10.33 11.26 -9.61
N LEU A 105 -10.12 11.80 -8.41
CA LEU A 105 -10.80 12.97 -7.88
C LEU A 105 -9.81 13.85 -7.10
N TRP A 106 -9.91 15.17 -7.24
CA TRP A 106 -9.44 16.15 -6.26
C TRP A 106 -10.52 17.22 -6.13
N GLU A 107 -11.08 17.33 -4.93
CA GLU A 107 -12.15 18.27 -4.57
C GLU A 107 -11.59 19.25 -3.52
N PRO A 108 -11.03 20.40 -3.92
CA PRO A 108 -10.38 21.33 -2.99
C PRO A 108 -11.29 21.80 -1.86
N SER A 109 -12.59 21.90 -2.11
CA SER A 109 -13.60 22.34 -1.14
C SER A 109 -13.74 21.40 0.07
N THR A 110 -13.46 20.12 -0.13
CA THR A 110 -13.53 19.08 0.91
C THR A 110 -12.17 18.49 1.25
N GLY A 111 -11.13 18.84 0.50
CA GLY A 111 -9.80 18.25 0.59
C GLY A 111 -9.79 16.76 0.23
N ALA A 112 -10.78 16.29 -0.52
CA ALA A 112 -10.94 14.87 -0.83
C ALA A 112 -10.23 14.49 -2.14
N MET A 113 -9.47 13.40 -2.11
CA MET A 113 -8.99 12.73 -3.32
C MET A 113 -9.19 11.22 -3.25
N ASP A 114 -9.51 10.64 -4.39
CA ASP A 114 -9.77 9.21 -4.52
C ASP A 114 -8.62 8.52 -5.24
N VAL A 115 -8.23 7.38 -4.69
CA VAL A 115 -7.14 6.55 -5.17
C VAL A 115 -7.62 5.11 -5.25
N ASN A 116 -7.47 4.50 -6.42
CA ASN A 116 -7.76 3.09 -6.60
C ASN A 116 -6.56 2.26 -6.15
N MET A 117 -6.75 1.42 -5.14
CA MET A 117 -5.64 0.61 -4.62
C MET A 117 -5.30 -0.55 -5.53
N TYR A 118 -6.18 -0.91 -6.47
CA TYR A 118 -5.85 -1.87 -7.52
C TYR A 118 -4.98 -1.27 -8.64
N ASP A 119 -4.56 0.00 -8.54
CA ASP A 119 -3.55 0.61 -9.44
C ASP A 119 -2.12 0.55 -8.87
N ILE A 120 -1.94 -0.05 -7.68
CA ILE A 120 -0.61 -0.26 -7.11
C ILE A 120 0.13 -1.39 -7.84
N THR A 121 1.44 -1.30 -7.87
CA THR A 121 2.31 -2.38 -8.32
C THR A 121 2.70 -3.28 -7.15
N ALA A 122 3.28 -4.45 -7.44
CA ALA A 122 3.79 -5.35 -6.41
C ALA A 122 5.04 -6.08 -6.91
N GLN A 123 5.94 -6.49 -6.02
CA GLN A 123 7.04 -7.38 -6.38
C GLN A 123 6.54 -8.79 -6.73
N SER A 124 7.23 -9.53 -7.60
CA SER A 124 6.72 -10.83 -8.09
C SER A 124 6.67 -11.94 -7.03
N GLY A 125 7.61 -11.98 -6.10
CA GLY A 125 7.68 -12.97 -5.02
C GLY A 125 7.40 -12.38 -3.65
N VAL A 126 7.98 -13.01 -2.62
CA VAL A 126 7.75 -12.68 -1.20
C VAL A 126 8.76 -11.66 -0.71
N PRO A 127 8.35 -10.66 0.10
CA PRO A 127 9.25 -9.61 0.57
C PRO A 127 10.28 -10.17 1.53
N ALA A 128 11.50 -9.62 1.47
CA ALA A 128 12.46 -9.86 2.53
C ALA A 128 11.86 -9.39 3.87
N PRO A 129 12.08 -10.09 5.00
CA PRO A 129 11.45 -9.78 6.28
C PRO A 129 11.55 -8.31 6.70
N LYS A 130 12.69 -7.66 6.44
CA LYS A 130 12.93 -6.24 6.77
C LYS A 130 11.99 -5.26 6.06
N PHE A 131 11.44 -5.63 4.90
CA PHE A 131 10.49 -4.82 4.14
C PHE A 131 9.03 -5.29 4.28
N GLY A 132 8.80 -6.39 5.01
CA GLY A 132 7.49 -7.00 5.14
C GLY A 132 6.55 -6.25 6.08
N GLY A 133 7.06 -5.70 7.18
CA GLY A 133 6.22 -5.13 8.24
C GLY A 133 5.24 -6.17 8.81
N ILE A 134 4.02 -5.73 9.15
CA ILE A 134 2.89 -6.64 9.49
C ILE A 134 2.17 -7.10 8.20
N GLY A 135 2.67 -6.70 7.03
CA GLY A 135 2.06 -6.94 5.73
C GLY A 135 1.95 -8.42 5.35
N PRO A 136 1.12 -8.73 4.35
CA PRO A 136 0.95 -10.11 3.91
C PRO A 136 2.27 -10.61 3.30
N PHE A 137 2.73 -11.77 3.75
CA PHE A 137 3.88 -12.47 3.16
C PHE A 137 3.42 -13.42 2.07
N VAL A 138 2.98 -12.86 0.95
CA VAL A 138 2.52 -13.61 -0.22
C VAL A 138 3.20 -13.07 -1.48
N PRO A 139 3.29 -13.85 -2.57
CA PRO A 139 3.69 -13.33 -3.87
C PRO A 139 2.82 -12.14 -4.30
N GLY A 140 3.43 -11.06 -4.81
CA GLY A 140 2.72 -9.81 -5.05
C GLY A 140 1.62 -9.91 -6.12
N GLY A 141 1.74 -10.80 -7.11
CA GLY A 141 0.63 -10.99 -8.05
C GLY A 141 -0.63 -11.54 -7.37
N LEU A 142 -0.50 -12.42 -6.37
CA LEU A 142 -1.65 -12.89 -5.58
C LEU A 142 -2.25 -11.76 -4.73
N LEU A 143 -1.39 -10.88 -4.20
CA LEU A 143 -1.85 -9.68 -3.50
C LEU A 143 -2.68 -8.79 -4.44
N LEU A 144 -2.17 -8.47 -5.63
CA LEU A 144 -2.87 -7.60 -6.59
C LEU A 144 -4.21 -8.20 -7.01
N ALA A 145 -4.27 -9.51 -7.30
CA ALA A 145 -5.52 -10.19 -7.62
C ALA A 145 -6.55 -10.09 -6.48
N GLY A 146 -6.10 -10.19 -5.22
CA GLY A 146 -6.97 -10.02 -4.05
C GLY A 146 -7.50 -8.59 -3.90
N ILE A 147 -6.64 -7.58 -4.12
CA ILE A 147 -7.02 -6.16 -4.05
C ILE A 147 -8.01 -5.80 -5.17
N GLU A 148 -7.79 -6.31 -6.37
CA GLU A 148 -8.67 -6.13 -7.52
C GLU A 148 -10.03 -6.79 -7.29
N LEU A 149 -10.05 -8.04 -6.81
CA LEU A 149 -11.30 -8.73 -6.46
C LEU A 149 -12.09 -7.99 -5.36
N ALA A 150 -11.37 -7.43 -4.38
CA ALA A 150 -11.97 -6.62 -3.33
C ALA A 150 -12.43 -5.24 -3.83
N GLN A 151 -12.07 -4.84 -5.06
CA GLN A 151 -12.29 -3.51 -5.62
C GLN A 151 -11.92 -2.41 -4.62
N SER A 152 -10.74 -2.53 -4.02
CA SER A 152 -10.35 -1.65 -2.91
C SER A 152 -10.03 -0.24 -3.42
N GLN A 153 -10.68 0.74 -2.81
CA GLN A 153 -10.47 2.15 -3.06
C GLN A 153 -10.20 2.88 -1.75
N MET A 154 -9.41 3.94 -1.81
CA MET A 154 -9.12 4.80 -0.66
C MET A 154 -9.48 6.24 -1.01
N ARG A 155 -10.13 6.93 -0.07
CA ARG A 155 -10.34 8.37 -0.11
C ARG A 155 -9.48 9.01 0.96
N PHE A 156 -8.70 10.00 0.55
CA PHE A 156 -7.84 10.79 1.42
C PHE A 156 -8.48 12.16 1.61
N TYR A 157 -8.65 12.57 2.86
CA TYR A 157 -9.07 13.90 3.25
C TYR A 157 -7.84 14.66 3.76
N CYS A 158 -7.25 15.47 2.89
CA CYS A 158 -6.00 16.19 3.14
C CYS A 158 -6.23 17.71 3.24
N PRO A 159 -5.41 18.43 4.00
CA PRO A 159 -5.26 19.88 3.81
C PRO A 159 -4.90 20.20 2.36
N ALA A 160 -5.41 21.32 1.82
CA ALA A 160 -5.11 21.74 0.44
C ALA A 160 -3.61 21.91 0.16
N ARG A 161 -2.85 22.28 1.20
CA ARG A 161 -1.39 22.27 1.21
C ARG A 161 -0.95 21.59 2.49
N MET A 162 -0.14 20.56 2.36
CA MET A 162 0.42 19.85 3.50
C MET A 162 1.81 20.38 3.83
N GLN A 163 2.05 20.58 5.11
CA GLN A 163 3.35 20.82 5.71
C GLN A 163 3.78 19.57 6.47
N ASP A 164 5.04 19.51 6.89
CA ASP A 164 5.50 18.41 7.70
C ASP A 164 4.70 18.33 9.01
N GLN A 165 4.38 17.11 9.43
CA GLN A 165 3.44 16.76 10.50
C GLN A 165 1.94 16.96 10.19
N ASP A 166 1.57 17.54 9.05
CA ASP A 166 0.17 17.48 8.62
C ASP A 166 -0.19 16.06 8.19
N SER A 167 -1.45 15.68 8.41
CA SER A 167 -1.95 14.35 8.07
C SER A 167 -3.18 14.41 7.16
N CYS A 168 -3.24 13.49 6.20
CA CYS A 168 -4.50 13.13 5.56
C CYS A 168 -5.21 12.07 6.39
N VAL A 169 -6.52 12.20 6.59
CA VAL A 169 -7.34 11.09 7.09
C VAL A 169 -7.73 10.20 5.91
N ILE A 170 -7.58 8.89 6.05
CA ILE A 170 -7.87 7.92 5.00
C ILE A 170 -9.12 7.13 5.38
N VAL A 171 -10.03 6.98 4.44
CA VAL A 171 -11.14 6.03 4.54
C VAL A 171 -11.08 5.02 3.40
N GLY A 172 -11.38 3.76 3.70
CA GLY A 172 -11.40 2.68 2.72
C GLY A 172 -12.82 2.39 2.24
N SER A 173 -12.93 2.00 0.97
CA SER A 173 -14.11 1.32 0.44
C SER A 173 -13.68 0.03 -0.27
N SER A 174 -14.59 -0.94 -0.31
CA SER A 174 -14.42 -2.23 -0.99
C SER A 174 -15.76 -2.74 -1.52
N ALA A 175 -15.69 -3.62 -2.52
CA ALA A 175 -16.83 -4.27 -3.17
C ALA A 175 -17.91 -3.27 -3.65
N GLY A 176 -17.48 -2.14 -4.22
CA GLY A 176 -18.37 -1.12 -4.79
C GLY A 176 -19.22 -0.35 -3.78
N LYS A 177 -18.93 -0.46 -2.48
CA LYS A 177 -19.63 0.32 -1.45
C LYS A 177 -19.30 1.81 -1.58
N PRO A 178 -20.20 2.72 -1.17
CA PRO A 178 -19.84 4.13 -1.04
C PRO A 178 -18.76 4.31 0.03
N PHE A 179 -17.92 5.33 -0.13
CA PHE A 179 -17.00 5.74 0.94
C PHE A 179 -17.77 6.16 2.18
N PRO A 180 -17.35 5.74 3.38
CA PRO A 180 -17.86 6.33 4.60
C PRO A 180 -17.44 7.81 4.67
N LYS A 181 -18.17 8.61 5.45
CA LYS A 181 -17.72 9.97 5.75
C LYS A 181 -16.45 9.94 6.57
N LYS A 182 -15.68 11.03 6.51
CA LYS A 182 -14.41 11.19 7.26
C LYS A 182 -14.54 10.82 8.74
N ASP A 183 -15.63 11.25 9.37
CA ASP A 183 -15.84 11.13 10.82
C ASP A 183 -16.87 10.04 11.18
N GLU A 184 -17.28 9.21 10.22
CA GLU A 184 -18.14 8.06 10.52
C GLU A 184 -17.36 6.99 11.30
N PRO A 185 -17.98 6.33 12.29
CA PRO A 185 -17.32 5.29 13.06
C PRO A 185 -16.94 4.13 12.14
N SER A 186 -15.63 4.05 11.86
CA SER A 186 -14.98 2.98 11.12
C SER A 186 -14.35 2.00 12.09
N SER A 187 -14.18 0.74 11.68
CA SER A 187 -13.38 -0.24 12.45
C SER A 187 -11.89 0.10 12.48
N ALA A 188 -11.44 1.04 11.63
CA ALA A 188 -10.07 1.53 11.62
C ALA A 188 -10.01 3.04 11.37
N TYR A 189 -9.20 3.73 12.17
CA TYR A 189 -8.73 5.08 11.87
C TYR A 189 -7.38 4.97 11.16
N MET A 190 -7.21 5.71 10.06
CA MET A 190 -6.01 5.68 9.25
C MET A 190 -5.57 7.12 8.95
N ALA A 191 -4.31 7.42 9.20
CA ALA A 191 -3.73 8.72 8.91
C ALA A 191 -2.44 8.57 8.10
N LEU A 192 -2.25 9.44 7.11
CA LEU A 192 -1.00 9.56 6.35
C LEU A 192 -0.35 10.90 6.66
N THR A 193 0.75 10.89 7.42
CA THR A 193 1.43 12.08 7.91
C THR A 193 2.64 12.42 7.04
N GLN A 194 2.76 13.69 6.65
CA GLN A 194 3.88 14.19 5.83
C GLN A 194 5.15 14.36 6.66
N LEU A 195 6.28 13.95 6.10
CA LEU A 195 7.62 14.14 6.65
C LEU A 195 8.59 14.56 5.53
N ASP A 196 9.67 15.26 5.89
CA ASP A 196 10.79 15.59 5.00
C ASP A 196 10.34 16.31 3.72
N GLY A 197 9.52 17.35 3.87
CA GLY A 197 8.98 18.13 2.73
C GLY A 197 8.14 17.29 1.76
N GLY A 198 7.52 16.21 2.24
CA GLY A 198 6.74 15.27 1.46
C GLY A 198 7.57 14.26 0.67
N ARG A 199 8.89 14.20 0.88
CA ARG A 199 9.74 13.12 0.37
C ARG A 199 9.38 11.78 1.02
N ARG A 200 8.82 11.82 2.24
CA ARG A 200 8.31 10.67 2.98
C ARG A 200 6.92 10.95 3.53
N TYR A 201 6.09 9.93 3.55
CA TYR A 201 4.89 9.90 4.39
C TYR A 201 4.91 8.66 5.27
N THR A 202 4.32 8.76 6.46
CA THR A 202 4.09 7.62 7.34
C THR A 202 2.59 7.39 7.46
N ARG A 203 2.16 6.15 7.19
CA ARG A 203 0.78 5.73 7.33
C ARG A 203 0.63 4.94 8.61
N ASP A 204 -0.16 5.46 9.52
CA ASP A 204 -0.50 4.82 10.78
C ASP A 204 -1.95 4.32 10.77
N THR A 205 -2.21 3.26 11.53
CA THR A 205 -3.54 2.70 11.70
C THR A 205 -3.79 2.26 13.10
N TRP A 206 -5.01 2.52 13.55
CA TRP A 206 -5.54 2.12 14.82
C TRP A 206 -6.83 1.36 14.58
N PHE A 207 -7.02 0.22 15.25
CA PHE A 207 -8.34 -0.39 15.31
C PHE A 207 -9.20 0.41 16.27
N VAL A 208 -10.39 0.79 15.80
CA VAL A 208 -11.35 1.55 16.60
C VAL A 208 -12.52 0.62 16.92
N PRO A 209 -12.76 0.30 18.19
CA PRO A 209 -13.89 -0.54 18.55
C PRO A 209 -15.21 0.19 18.27
N PRO A 210 -16.33 -0.54 18.04
CA PRO A 210 -17.60 0.05 17.61
C PRO A 210 -18.20 1.09 18.56
N TRP A 211 -17.78 1.11 19.83
CA TRP A 211 -18.24 2.05 20.86
C TRP A 211 -17.32 3.26 21.05
N ALA A 212 -16.21 3.35 20.33
CA ALA A 212 -15.29 4.47 20.38
C ALA A 212 -15.45 5.38 19.15
N THR A 213 -15.11 6.66 19.32
CA THR A 213 -15.04 7.61 18.20
C THR A 213 -13.64 7.55 17.59
N ALA A 214 -13.59 7.49 16.26
CA ALA A 214 -12.35 7.47 15.49
C ALA A 214 -11.80 8.90 15.31
N ASP A 215 -11.27 9.49 16.38
CA ASP A 215 -10.78 10.88 16.40
C ASP A 215 -9.31 11.00 16.86
N ASP A 216 -8.80 12.23 16.85
CA ASP A 216 -7.42 12.55 17.25
C ASP A 216 -7.14 12.30 18.74
N ALA A 217 -8.16 12.23 19.59
CA ALA A 217 -7.98 11.88 21.00
C ALA A 217 -7.72 10.37 21.15
N TYR A 218 -8.38 9.56 20.32
CA TYR A 218 -8.16 8.12 20.26
C TYR A 218 -6.70 7.79 19.93
N THR A 219 -6.12 8.44 18.93
CA THR A 219 -4.73 8.18 18.47
C THR A 219 -3.68 8.57 19.51
N LYS A 220 -3.95 9.54 20.39
CA LYS A 220 -3.04 9.96 21.48
C LYS A 220 -2.99 8.99 22.66
N THR A 221 -4.01 8.16 22.81
CA THR A 221 -4.19 7.27 23.97
C THR A 221 -3.99 5.80 23.64
N HIS A 222 -3.88 5.46 22.35
CA HIS A 222 -3.75 4.09 21.87
C HIS A 222 -2.53 3.92 20.96
N GLY A 223 -1.85 2.78 21.09
CA GLY A 223 -0.75 2.43 20.21
C GLY A 223 -1.21 2.14 18.77
N THR A 224 -0.33 2.38 17.81
CA THR A 224 -0.58 2.02 16.41
C THR A 224 -0.65 0.50 16.26
N PHE A 225 -1.66 0.02 15.55
CA PHE A 225 -1.78 -1.37 15.14
C PHE A 225 -0.80 -1.70 14.00
N HIS A 226 -0.72 -0.82 13.00
CA HIS A 226 0.10 -1.02 11.81
C HIS A 226 0.62 0.31 11.30
N THR A 227 1.91 0.33 10.98
CA THR A 227 2.62 1.49 10.40
C THR A 227 3.40 1.04 9.17
N TYR A 228 3.34 1.84 8.11
CA TYR A 228 4.20 1.70 6.93
C TYR A 228 4.60 3.09 6.41
N SER A 229 5.63 3.17 5.56
CA SER A 229 6.04 4.45 4.96
C SER A 229 5.81 4.46 3.45
N LEU A 230 5.47 5.63 2.92
CA LEU A 230 5.52 5.93 1.48
C LEU A 230 6.76 6.78 1.23
N LEU A 231 7.69 6.29 0.42
CA LEU A 231 8.93 7.00 0.09
C LEU A 231 8.89 7.41 -1.38
N ARG A 232 9.12 8.69 -1.67
CA ARG A 232 9.00 9.22 -3.03
C ARG A 232 10.06 8.59 -3.93
N LEU A 233 9.65 7.94 -5.02
CA LEU A 233 10.52 7.42 -6.06
C LEU A 233 10.71 8.41 -7.20
N LEU A 234 9.62 9.06 -7.60
CA LEU A 234 9.58 9.98 -8.74
C LEU A 234 8.84 11.24 -8.33
N HIS A 235 9.52 12.38 -8.48
CA HIS A 235 8.94 13.69 -8.25
C HIS A 235 7.92 14.04 -9.35
N PRO A 236 6.99 14.99 -9.10
CA PRO A 236 6.05 15.46 -10.12
C PRO A 236 6.73 16.04 -11.38
N ASN A 237 7.93 16.60 -11.23
CA ASN A 237 8.76 17.08 -12.35
C ASN A 237 9.53 15.95 -13.07
N ARG A 238 9.25 14.68 -12.75
CA ARG A 238 9.84 13.47 -13.34
C ARG A 238 11.33 13.26 -13.07
N THR A 239 11.86 13.84 -12.00
CA THR A 239 13.19 13.47 -11.50
C THR A 239 13.08 12.29 -10.54
N ILE A 240 13.98 11.31 -10.68
CA ILE A 240 14.08 10.20 -9.73
C ILE A 240 14.71 10.70 -8.43
N ASP A 241 14.16 10.26 -7.31
CA ASP A 241 14.83 10.32 -6.01
C ASP A 241 15.78 9.12 -5.88
N GLU A 242 17.08 9.35 -6.07
CA GLU A 242 18.06 8.27 -6.19
C GLU A 242 18.21 7.43 -4.91
N GLU A 243 18.08 8.04 -3.73
CA GLU A 243 18.18 7.32 -2.45
C GLU A 243 17.01 6.35 -2.29
N ASN A 244 15.78 6.85 -2.48
CA ASN A 244 14.57 6.03 -2.35
C ASN A 244 14.47 5.00 -3.48
N PHE A 245 14.95 5.33 -4.69
CA PHE A 245 15.00 4.37 -5.78
C PHE A 245 15.97 3.23 -5.49
N ASN A 246 17.15 3.52 -4.94
CA ASN A 246 18.10 2.47 -4.53
C ASN A 246 17.49 1.57 -3.44
N LEU A 247 16.80 2.15 -2.46
CA LEU A 247 16.10 1.39 -1.44
C LEU A 247 14.97 0.53 -2.04
N PHE A 248 14.26 1.02 -3.05
CA PHE A 248 13.25 0.25 -3.76
C PHE A 248 13.86 -0.94 -4.51
N MET A 249 14.98 -0.74 -5.19
CA MET A 249 15.67 -1.85 -5.87
C MET A 249 16.22 -2.88 -4.87
N GLU A 250 16.70 -2.44 -3.70
CA GLU A 250 17.06 -3.32 -2.60
C GLU A 250 15.85 -4.10 -2.07
N LYS A 251 14.69 -3.46 -1.96
CA LYS A 251 13.43 -4.12 -1.59
C LYS A 251 13.03 -5.22 -2.55
N LEU A 252 13.13 -4.95 -3.85
CA LEU A 252 12.78 -5.92 -4.87
C LEU A 252 13.75 -7.11 -4.89
N ASP A 253 14.99 -6.94 -4.42
CA ASP A 253 15.98 -8.03 -4.31
C ASP A 253 16.11 -8.82 -5.63
N GLY A 254 16.24 -8.09 -6.74
CA GLY A 254 16.34 -8.65 -8.09
C GLY A 254 15.04 -9.20 -8.69
N GLN A 255 13.92 -9.16 -7.95
CA GLN A 255 12.62 -9.60 -8.43
C GLN A 255 11.98 -8.59 -9.40
N ASP A 256 11.19 -9.11 -10.33
CA ASP A 256 10.42 -8.30 -11.28
C ASP A 256 9.27 -7.56 -10.58
N LEU A 257 8.85 -6.46 -11.19
CA LEU A 257 7.70 -5.69 -10.75
C LEU A 257 6.44 -6.15 -11.47
N ILE A 258 5.46 -6.64 -10.74
CA ILE A 258 4.15 -7.00 -11.24
C ILE A 258 3.28 -5.75 -11.35
N LEU A 259 2.61 -5.63 -12.49
CA LEU A 259 1.70 -4.54 -12.79
C LEU A 259 0.25 -5.00 -12.59
N PRO A 260 -0.64 -4.11 -12.12
CA PRO A 260 -2.05 -4.39 -12.05
C PRO A 260 -2.68 -4.47 -13.45
N MET A 261 -3.82 -5.16 -13.54
CA MET A 261 -4.58 -5.29 -14.79
C MET A 261 -5.03 -3.93 -15.37
N SER A 262 -5.24 -2.92 -14.52
CA SER A 262 -5.62 -1.58 -14.94
C SER A 262 -4.56 -0.88 -15.82
N LEU A 263 -3.28 -1.26 -15.69
CA LEU A 263 -2.20 -0.73 -16.52
C LEU A 263 -1.99 -1.50 -17.84
N SER A 264 -2.77 -2.56 -18.10
CA SER A 264 -2.65 -3.37 -19.32
C SER A 264 -2.92 -2.63 -20.62
N SER A 265 -3.66 -1.53 -20.57
CA SER A 265 -3.97 -0.69 -21.74
C SER A 265 -2.90 0.36 -22.06
N SER A 266 -1.93 0.53 -21.15
CA SER A 266 -0.86 1.55 -21.25
C SER A 266 0.47 0.98 -21.75
N ILE A 267 0.50 -0.30 -22.12
CA ILE A 267 1.67 -1.10 -22.55
C ILE A 267 1.30 -1.84 -23.84
#